data_AF-A0A840VK29-F1
#
_entry.id   AF-A0A840VK29-F1
#
_cell.length_a   1.000
_cell.length_b   1.000
_cell.length_c   1.000
_cell.angle_alpha   90.00
_cell.angle_beta   90.00
_cell.angle_gamma   90.00
#
_symmetry.space_group_name_H-M   'P 1'
#
loop_
_entity.id
_entity.type
_entity.pdbx_description
1 polymer ?
#
loop_
_entity_poly.entity_id
_entity_poly.type
_entity_poly.pdbx_seq_one_letter_code
_entity_poly.pdbx_strand_id
1 'polypeptide(L)'
;MQLLRLVCSPVGALLSAAFFASSAPAALVVGNRLFVDFGKDDGTNGNAMASPDGNGNYWNNAIYPINAVGGAGSGSNPLVTSLVDMFDEAHAATGIGLNFSTGWQANGFLNGGLTSPSAALLGDFAFGNVTGDYFFFDTSAGTPPTCSMTFTGLDPSLTYDFTIFATRATTEVRSSLYTITDINGTHTYDLQTSGTGIGDGGYNGNNDTFATFSGMVPTAGGEITLVMDQSASAFAYIGALQMTAVPEPGGLVLSLAGLGLLLRRRRA
;
A
#
# COMPACT_ATOMS: atom_id res chain seq x y z
N MET A 1 12.14 -83.06 -20.74
CA MET A 1 10.71 -82.90 -21.03
C MET A 1 10.08 -82.06 -19.93
N GLN A 2 10.11 -80.74 -20.06
CA GLN A 2 9.23 -79.81 -19.35
C GLN A 2 9.36 -78.44 -20.04
N LEU A 3 8.27 -78.02 -20.68
CA LEU A 3 8.12 -76.73 -21.34
C LEU A 3 8.06 -75.62 -20.28
N LEU A 4 8.83 -74.54 -20.46
CA LEU A 4 8.53 -73.26 -19.82
C LEU A 4 8.27 -72.23 -20.91
N ARG A 5 6.99 -71.85 -21.06
CA ARG A 5 6.51 -70.81 -21.97
C ARG A 5 6.89 -69.45 -21.39
N LEU A 6 7.64 -68.66 -22.16
CA LEU A 6 7.86 -67.24 -21.91
C LEU A 6 6.58 -66.49 -22.31
N VAL A 7 5.84 -65.97 -21.33
CA VAL A 7 4.73 -65.04 -21.58
C VAL A 7 5.29 -63.63 -21.48
N CYS A 8 5.34 -62.94 -22.61
CA CYS A 8 5.64 -61.51 -22.69
C CYS A 8 4.39 -60.74 -22.26
N SER A 9 4.49 -59.85 -21.28
CA SER A 9 3.43 -58.91 -20.91
C SER A 9 4.00 -57.49 -21.00
N PRO A 10 3.41 -56.58 -21.79
CA PRO A 10 3.82 -55.18 -21.79
C PRO A 10 3.04 -54.48 -20.67
N VAL A 11 3.68 -54.23 -19.54
CA VAL A 11 3.17 -53.24 -18.58
C VAL A 11 3.45 -51.87 -19.18
N GLY A 12 2.42 -51.28 -19.80
CA GLY A 12 2.42 -49.88 -20.19
C GLY A 12 2.55 -49.02 -18.95
N ALA A 13 3.68 -48.33 -18.81
CA ALA A 13 3.85 -47.29 -17.80
C ALA A 13 2.99 -46.09 -18.20
N LEU A 14 1.85 -45.93 -17.54
CA LEU A 14 1.13 -44.66 -17.53
C LEU A 14 1.97 -43.66 -16.75
N LEU A 15 2.64 -42.77 -17.47
CA LEU A 15 3.30 -41.60 -16.92
C LEU A 15 2.20 -40.61 -16.50
N SER A 16 1.75 -40.68 -15.25
CA SER A 16 0.93 -39.63 -14.66
C SER A 16 1.78 -38.38 -14.54
N ALA A 17 1.63 -37.45 -15.49
CA ALA A 17 2.11 -36.10 -15.33
C ALA A 17 1.34 -35.46 -14.17
N ALA A 18 1.98 -35.38 -13.00
CA ALA A 18 1.53 -34.50 -11.94
C ALA A 18 1.63 -33.07 -12.48
N PHE A 19 0.48 -32.50 -12.87
CA PHE A 19 0.37 -31.06 -13.01
C PHE A 19 0.62 -30.48 -11.62
N PHE A 20 1.83 -29.98 -11.39
CA PHE A 20 2.02 -28.94 -10.39
C PHE A 20 1.22 -27.76 -10.89
N ALA A 21 0.01 -27.57 -10.32
CA ALA A 21 -0.64 -26.29 -10.39
C ALA A 21 0.36 -25.29 -9.78
N SER A 22 0.98 -24.47 -10.62
CA SER A 22 1.55 -23.21 -10.18
C SER A 22 0.43 -22.56 -9.37
N SER A 23 0.62 -22.37 -8.07
CA SER A 23 -0.21 -21.42 -7.35
C SER A 23 -0.22 -20.14 -8.18
N ALA A 24 -1.40 -19.58 -8.45
CA ALA A 24 -1.45 -18.24 -9.00
C ALA A 24 -0.52 -17.35 -8.14
N PRO A 25 0.25 -16.44 -8.74
CA PRO A 25 1.03 -15.50 -7.95
C PRO A 25 0.08 -14.86 -6.94
N ALA A 26 0.52 -14.79 -5.68
CA ALA A 26 -0.16 -13.99 -4.68
C ALA A 26 -0.35 -12.59 -5.29
N ALA A 27 -1.58 -12.09 -5.28
CA ALA A 27 -1.95 -10.79 -5.82
C ALA A 27 -3.11 -10.27 -4.98
N LEU A 28 -3.14 -8.95 -4.76
CA LEU A 28 -4.26 -8.33 -4.07
C LEU A 28 -5.53 -8.52 -4.90
N VAL A 29 -6.52 -9.20 -4.31
CA VAL A 29 -7.80 -9.45 -4.98
C VAL A 29 -8.57 -8.15 -5.11
N VAL A 30 -9.27 -7.96 -6.24
CA VAL A 30 -10.15 -6.80 -6.43
C VAL A 30 -11.08 -6.61 -5.23
N GLY A 31 -11.09 -5.39 -4.70
CA GLY A 31 -11.89 -5.00 -3.53
C GLY A 31 -11.20 -5.24 -2.18
N ASN A 32 -10.17 -6.09 -2.12
CA ASN A 32 -9.34 -6.24 -0.93
C ASN A 32 -8.45 -5.02 -0.75
N ARG A 33 -8.07 -4.79 0.51
CA ARG A 33 -7.33 -3.64 0.99
C ARG A 33 -6.04 -4.08 1.63
N LEU A 34 -4.99 -3.32 1.38
CA LEU A 34 -3.71 -3.46 2.03
C LEU A 34 -3.47 -2.22 2.89
N PHE A 35 -3.23 -2.43 4.18
CA PHE A 35 -2.95 -1.36 5.13
C PHE A 35 -1.46 -1.32 5.48
N VAL A 36 -0.87 -0.13 5.51
CA VAL A 36 0.50 0.11 5.93
C VAL A 36 0.51 1.18 7.02
N ASP A 37 1.17 0.86 8.13
CA ASP A 37 1.44 1.76 9.25
C ASP A 37 2.92 2.18 9.19
N PHE A 38 3.23 3.47 9.18
CA PHE A 38 4.60 3.99 9.09
C PHE A 38 4.98 4.66 10.40
N GLY A 39 5.95 4.11 11.14
CA GLY A 39 6.15 4.60 12.49
C GLY A 39 7.35 4.06 13.23
N LYS A 40 7.29 4.11 14.56
CA LYS A 40 8.34 3.59 15.45
C LYS A 40 7.75 2.45 16.27
N ASP A 41 8.61 1.66 16.88
CA ASP A 41 8.21 0.62 17.84
C ASP A 41 9.18 0.61 19.02
N ASP A 42 9.30 1.78 19.65
CA ASP A 42 10.21 2.03 20.78
C ASP A 42 9.46 2.21 22.11
N GLY A 43 8.13 2.01 22.12
CA GLY A 43 7.29 2.16 23.31
C GLY A 43 7.08 3.62 23.76
N THR A 44 7.74 4.57 23.11
CA THR A 44 7.82 5.97 23.57
C THR A 44 7.30 6.93 22.51
N ASN A 45 7.85 6.84 21.30
CA ASN A 45 7.51 7.66 20.16
C ASN A 45 6.63 6.92 19.15
N GLY A 46 6.44 5.62 19.29
CA GLY A 46 5.58 4.82 18.43
C GLY A 46 5.47 3.39 18.93
N ASN A 47 4.44 2.69 18.47
CA ASN A 47 4.27 1.26 18.65
C ASN A 47 3.75 0.68 17.34
N ALA A 48 4.23 -0.49 16.96
CA ALA A 48 3.67 -1.20 15.82
C ALA A 48 2.15 -1.40 15.99
N MET A 49 1.38 -1.22 14.92
CA MET A 49 -0.05 -1.50 14.95
C MET A 49 -0.32 -3.00 15.19
N ALA A 50 -1.33 -3.28 16.00
CA ALA A 50 -1.77 -4.65 16.25
C ALA A 50 -2.46 -5.22 15.00
N SER A 51 -2.16 -6.48 14.69
CA SER A 51 -2.74 -7.23 13.57
C SER A 51 -3.31 -8.56 14.08
N PRO A 52 -4.65 -8.77 14.10
CA PRO A 52 -5.67 -7.80 13.70
C PRO A 52 -5.84 -6.64 14.68
N ASP A 53 -6.32 -5.51 14.18
CA ASP A 53 -6.73 -4.35 14.97
C ASP A 53 -8.11 -4.54 15.63
N GLY A 54 -8.63 -3.48 16.28
CA GLY A 54 -9.96 -3.48 16.89
C GLY A 54 -11.12 -3.61 15.90
N ASN A 55 -10.88 -3.35 14.60
CA ASN A 55 -11.85 -3.48 13.51
C ASN A 55 -11.68 -4.81 12.74
N GLY A 56 -10.66 -5.61 13.06
CA GLY A 56 -10.34 -6.87 12.40
C GLY A 56 -9.38 -6.74 11.22
N ASN A 57 -8.86 -5.55 10.91
CA ASN A 57 -7.92 -5.35 9.80
C ASN A 57 -6.51 -5.78 10.21
N TYR A 58 -5.77 -6.34 9.27
CA TYR A 58 -4.34 -6.64 9.43
C TYR A 58 -3.50 -5.52 8.80
N TRP A 59 -2.54 -5.02 9.58
CA TRP A 59 -1.64 -3.94 9.21
C TRP A 59 -0.24 -4.48 8.88
N ASN A 60 0.36 -3.91 7.83
CA ASN A 60 1.77 -4.09 7.50
C ASN A 60 2.55 -2.94 8.15
N ASN A 61 3.20 -3.21 9.28
CA ASN A 61 3.97 -2.19 9.99
C ASN A 61 5.30 -1.94 9.28
N ALA A 62 5.61 -0.70 8.95
CA ALA A 62 6.92 -0.21 8.51
C ALA A 62 7.55 0.57 9.67
N ILE A 63 8.44 -0.09 10.43
CA ILE A 63 8.96 0.43 11.72
C ILE A 63 10.37 1.01 11.54
N TYR A 64 10.66 2.25 11.93
CA TYR A 64 11.99 2.87 11.76
C TYR A 64 12.98 2.66 12.94
N PRO A 65 14.31 2.46 12.72
CA PRO A 65 14.98 2.30 11.42
C PRO A 65 14.38 1.10 10.72
N ILE A 66 13.99 1.26 9.44
CA ILE A 66 13.01 0.40 8.77
C ILE A 66 13.34 -1.06 9.10
N ASN A 67 12.52 -1.74 9.91
CA ASN A 67 12.77 -3.02 10.57
C ASN A 67 11.41 -3.65 10.89
N ALA A 68 10.70 -4.22 9.91
CA ALA A 68 9.53 -5.00 10.25
C ALA A 68 9.23 -6.09 9.21
N VAL A 69 8.89 -7.27 9.73
CA VAL A 69 8.16 -8.33 9.02
C VAL A 69 7.08 -8.84 9.97
N GLY A 70 5.92 -9.17 9.39
CA GLY A 70 4.66 -9.51 10.05
C GLY A 70 4.74 -10.32 11.34
N GLY A 71 4.02 -9.82 12.35
CA GLY A 71 3.67 -10.55 13.57
C GLY A 71 4.75 -10.52 14.65
N ALA A 72 4.64 -9.58 15.58
CA ALA A 72 5.26 -9.57 16.91
C ALA A 72 6.79 -9.79 16.99
N GLY A 73 7.56 -8.73 17.28
CA GLY A 73 8.91 -8.92 17.79
C GLY A 73 9.78 -7.68 17.76
N SER A 74 9.78 -6.92 18.87
CA SER A 74 10.89 -6.04 19.23
C SER A 74 12.17 -6.88 19.30
N GLY A 75 13.07 -6.69 18.34
CA GLY A 75 14.33 -7.41 18.27
C GLY A 75 15.24 -6.81 17.22
N SER A 76 16.43 -6.41 17.64
CA SER A 76 17.53 -5.87 16.84
C SER A 76 17.75 -6.63 15.53
N ASN A 77 17.17 -6.14 14.44
CA ASN A 77 17.36 -6.64 13.07
C ASN A 77 17.98 -5.50 12.21
N PRO A 78 18.78 -5.80 11.17
CA PRO A 78 19.48 -4.79 10.39
C PRO A 78 18.51 -4.04 9.46
N LEU A 79 18.81 -2.74 9.23
CA LEU A 79 18.11 -1.80 8.34
C LEU A 79 17.46 -2.51 7.11
N VAL A 80 16.15 -2.70 7.17
CA VAL A 80 15.30 -3.30 6.14
C VAL A 80 14.91 -2.21 5.14
N THR A 81 15.45 -2.20 3.93
CA THR A 81 15.06 -1.22 2.90
C THR A 81 13.73 -1.54 2.21
N SER A 82 13.03 -2.61 2.63
CA SER A 82 11.82 -3.10 1.96
C SER A 82 10.92 -3.99 2.82
N LEU A 83 9.60 -3.78 2.75
CA LEU A 83 8.64 -4.81 3.14
C LEU A 83 8.50 -5.82 2.00
N VAL A 84 8.43 -7.11 2.33
CA VAL A 84 8.24 -8.20 1.36
C VAL A 84 6.99 -8.99 1.71
N ASP A 85 6.26 -9.41 0.68
CA ASP A 85 5.06 -10.24 0.79
C ASP A 85 4.06 -9.73 1.85
N MET A 86 3.66 -8.45 1.69
CA MET A 86 2.69 -7.80 2.56
C MET A 86 1.36 -8.56 2.56
N PHE A 87 0.65 -8.49 3.68
CA PHE A 87 -0.66 -9.13 3.86
C PHE A 87 -1.80 -8.17 3.54
N ASP A 88 -2.91 -8.70 3.04
CA ASP A 88 -4.17 -7.95 2.93
C ASP A 88 -4.87 -7.81 4.28
N GLU A 89 -6.02 -7.15 4.29
CA GLU A 89 -6.80 -6.87 5.50
C GLU A 89 -7.35 -8.12 6.18
N ALA A 90 -7.30 -9.28 5.52
CA ALA A 90 -7.73 -10.58 6.03
C ALA A 90 -6.56 -11.51 6.36
N HIS A 91 -5.33 -10.98 6.39
CA HIS A 91 -4.08 -11.71 6.64
C HIS A 91 -3.69 -12.72 5.55
N ALA A 92 -4.15 -12.51 4.31
CA ALA A 92 -3.69 -13.30 3.18
C ALA A 92 -2.44 -12.67 2.57
N ALA A 93 -1.42 -13.48 2.31
CA ALA A 93 -0.20 -13.04 1.63
C ALA A 93 -0.53 -12.56 0.22
N THR A 94 -0.04 -11.39 -0.17
CA THR A 94 -0.39 -10.75 -1.44
C THR A 94 0.72 -10.78 -2.47
N GLY A 95 1.93 -11.21 -2.11
CA GLY A 95 3.10 -11.11 -2.99
C GLY A 95 3.62 -9.68 -3.20
N ILE A 96 2.91 -8.67 -2.69
CA ILE A 96 3.25 -7.26 -2.88
C ILE A 96 4.37 -6.87 -1.91
N GLY A 97 5.39 -6.20 -2.44
CA GLY A 97 6.47 -5.59 -1.65
C GLY A 97 6.41 -4.07 -1.64
N LEU A 98 7.11 -3.43 -0.70
CA LEU A 98 7.26 -1.98 -0.61
C LEU A 98 8.72 -1.62 -0.38
N ASN A 99 9.38 -1.04 -1.37
CA ASN A 99 10.77 -0.61 -1.28
C ASN A 99 10.86 0.87 -0.92
N PHE A 100 11.83 1.26 -0.10
CA PHE A 100 12.02 2.66 0.31
C PHE A 100 13.31 3.24 -0.29
N SER A 101 13.28 4.52 -0.68
CA SER A 101 14.48 5.30 -0.98
C SER A 101 15.30 5.58 0.29
N THR A 102 16.43 6.27 0.15
CA THR A 102 17.12 6.89 1.29
C THR A 102 16.42 8.19 1.70
N GLY A 103 16.76 8.70 2.90
CA GLY A 103 16.30 10.01 3.38
C GLY A 103 15.15 9.96 4.40
N TRP A 104 14.49 8.82 4.54
CA TRP A 104 13.45 8.61 5.54
C TRP A 104 13.98 8.72 6.97
N GLN A 105 13.19 9.35 7.82
CA GLN A 105 13.31 9.43 9.27
C GLN A 105 11.95 9.06 9.88
N ALA A 106 11.88 8.90 11.20
CA ALA A 106 10.61 8.67 11.88
C ALA A 106 10.54 9.32 13.24
N ASN A 107 9.33 9.71 13.63
CA ASN A 107 8.99 10.23 14.94
C ASN A 107 7.53 9.89 15.26
N GLY A 108 6.98 10.42 16.37
CA GLY A 108 5.57 10.17 16.66
C GLY A 108 5.04 10.78 17.94
N PHE A 109 4.59 9.93 18.88
CA PHE A 109 3.67 10.32 19.97
C PHE A 109 4.10 11.59 20.73
N LEU A 110 5.37 11.65 21.15
CA LEU A 110 5.91 12.79 21.92
C LEU A 110 6.28 14.01 21.06
N ASN A 111 6.13 13.89 19.73
CA ASN A 111 6.61 14.85 18.74
C ASN A 111 5.49 15.29 17.79
N GLY A 112 4.25 15.31 18.28
CA GLY A 112 3.10 15.88 17.59
C GLY A 112 2.24 14.84 16.85
N GLY A 113 2.39 13.55 17.10
CA GLY A 113 1.44 12.56 16.62
C GLY A 113 0.02 12.77 17.14
N LEU A 114 -0.98 12.35 16.36
CA LEU A 114 -2.38 12.32 16.81
C LEU A 114 -2.62 11.05 17.64
N THR A 115 -2.59 11.15 18.97
CA THR A 115 -2.70 9.99 19.88
C THR A 115 -4.13 9.66 20.30
N SER A 116 -5.10 10.47 19.93
CA SER A 116 -6.53 10.27 20.23
C SER A 116 -7.38 10.59 19.01
N PRO A 117 -7.26 9.79 17.92
CA PRO A 117 -8.05 10.01 16.71
C PRO A 117 -9.54 9.73 16.94
N SER A 118 -10.37 10.32 16.09
CA SER A 118 -11.82 10.09 16.09
C SER A 118 -12.20 9.07 15.03
N ALA A 119 -12.85 7.98 15.43
CA ALA A 119 -13.41 6.99 14.50
C ALA A 119 -14.45 7.59 13.55
N ALA A 120 -15.15 8.65 13.96
CA ALA A 120 -16.10 9.35 13.11
C ALA A 120 -15.42 10.16 11.99
N LEU A 121 -14.17 10.57 12.18
CA LEU A 121 -13.41 11.34 11.20
C LEU A 121 -12.53 10.44 10.33
N LEU A 122 -11.88 9.44 10.94
CA LEU A 122 -10.82 8.66 10.28
C LEU A 122 -11.17 7.20 10.01
N GLY A 123 -12.32 6.70 10.46
CA GLY A 123 -12.77 5.33 10.20
C GLY A 123 -11.74 4.29 10.64
N ASP A 124 -11.31 3.43 9.71
CA ASP A 124 -10.31 2.38 9.96
C ASP A 124 -8.93 2.91 10.34
N PHE A 125 -8.62 4.18 10.05
CA PHE A 125 -7.36 4.80 10.46
C PHE A 125 -7.38 5.28 11.92
N ALA A 126 -8.52 5.22 12.62
CA ALA A 126 -8.69 5.85 13.93
C ALA A 126 -8.09 5.06 15.11
N PHE A 127 -6.82 4.70 15.00
CA PHE A 127 -6.04 4.10 16.07
C PHE A 127 -4.84 4.98 16.41
N GLY A 128 -4.58 5.20 17.71
CA GLY A 128 -3.49 6.05 18.15
C GLY A 128 -2.11 5.61 17.66
N ASN A 129 -1.91 4.30 17.44
CA ASN A 129 -0.68 3.74 16.85
C ASN A 129 -0.61 3.90 15.32
N VAL A 130 -1.70 4.26 14.64
CA VAL A 130 -1.71 4.49 13.18
C VAL A 130 -1.54 5.98 12.87
N THR A 131 -2.03 6.84 13.76
CA THR A 131 -2.05 8.30 13.57
C THR A 131 -1.02 9.03 14.43
N GLY A 132 -0.42 8.33 15.40
CA GLY A 132 0.44 8.91 16.41
C GLY A 132 1.92 8.83 16.08
N ASP A 133 2.33 7.96 15.18
CA ASP A 133 3.68 7.87 14.64
C ASP A 133 3.66 7.93 13.13
N TYR A 134 4.82 8.31 12.60
CA TYR A 134 4.96 8.68 11.21
C TYR A 134 6.40 8.55 10.74
N PHE A 135 6.52 8.24 9.45
CA PHE A 135 7.72 8.56 8.70
C PHE A 135 7.70 10.02 8.28
N PHE A 136 8.88 10.60 8.14
CA PHE A 136 9.04 11.93 7.59
C PHE A 136 10.36 12.03 6.85
N PHE A 137 10.50 13.06 6.02
CA PHE A 137 11.81 13.55 5.63
C PHE A 137 11.86 15.06 5.82
N ASP A 138 13.08 15.59 5.84
CA ASP A 138 13.30 17.03 5.89
C ASP A 138 14.37 17.46 4.87
N THR A 139 14.46 18.76 4.63
CA THR A 139 15.45 19.36 3.72
C THR A 139 16.74 19.79 4.41
N SER A 140 17.09 19.17 5.54
CA SER A 140 18.35 19.45 6.23
C SER A 140 19.57 19.09 5.37
N ALA A 141 20.71 19.72 5.64
CA ALA A 141 21.91 19.53 4.82
C ALA A 141 22.36 18.04 4.81
N GLY A 142 22.36 17.42 3.64
CA GLY A 142 22.76 16.02 3.46
C GLY A 142 21.59 15.04 3.28
N THR A 143 20.34 15.50 3.32
CA THR A 143 19.18 14.68 2.93
C THR A 143 18.87 14.83 1.43
N PRO A 144 18.33 13.77 0.77
CA PRO A 144 17.76 13.89 -0.56
C PRO A 144 16.64 14.94 -0.61
N PRO A 145 16.42 15.62 -1.75
CA PRO A 145 15.37 16.64 -1.87
C PRO A 145 13.95 16.06 -1.75
N THR A 146 13.79 14.77 -2.04
CA THR A 146 12.55 14.01 -1.94
C THR A 146 12.84 12.61 -1.41
N CYS A 147 11.82 11.96 -0.87
CA CYS A 147 11.87 10.52 -0.59
C CYS A 147 10.81 9.81 -1.42
N SER A 148 10.98 8.51 -1.65
CA SER A 148 10.00 7.71 -2.35
C SER A 148 9.84 6.33 -1.73
N MET A 149 8.70 5.72 -2.02
CA MET A 149 8.45 4.32 -1.81
C MET A 149 7.84 3.70 -3.07
N THR A 150 8.26 2.48 -3.39
CA THR A 150 7.83 1.77 -4.59
C THR A 150 7.15 0.48 -4.20
N PHE A 151 5.85 0.40 -4.48
CA PHE A 151 5.10 -0.83 -4.45
C PHE A 151 5.54 -1.72 -5.61
N THR A 152 5.71 -3.01 -5.35
CA THR A 152 6.18 -4.01 -6.33
C THR A 152 5.29 -5.25 -6.27
N GLY A 153 5.29 -6.06 -7.33
CA GLY A 153 4.45 -7.26 -7.41
C GLY A 153 2.97 -6.97 -7.64
N LEU A 154 2.63 -5.76 -8.11
CA LEU A 154 1.27 -5.40 -8.48
C LEU A 154 0.87 -6.09 -9.78
N ASP A 155 -0.39 -6.52 -9.88
CA ASP A 155 -0.98 -6.99 -11.13
C ASP A 155 -1.16 -5.80 -12.11
N PRO A 156 -0.47 -5.76 -13.26
CA PRO A 156 -0.57 -4.67 -14.23
C PRO A 156 -1.90 -4.63 -15.00
N SER A 157 -2.79 -5.62 -14.82
CA SER A 157 -4.15 -5.63 -15.39
C SER A 157 -5.20 -5.00 -14.47
N LEU A 158 -4.79 -4.54 -13.29
CA LEU A 158 -5.61 -3.83 -12.31
C LEU A 158 -5.14 -2.39 -12.17
N THR A 159 -5.99 -1.57 -11.58
CA THR A 159 -5.62 -0.25 -11.07
C THR A 159 -5.70 -0.23 -9.55
N TYR A 160 -5.06 0.76 -8.93
CA TYR A 160 -4.95 0.85 -7.48
C TYR A 160 -5.38 2.22 -6.99
N ASP A 161 -6.22 2.22 -5.97
CA ASP A 161 -6.61 3.42 -5.24
C ASP A 161 -5.76 3.52 -3.97
N PHE A 162 -5.28 4.72 -3.66
CA PHE A 162 -4.49 5.02 -2.46
C PHE A 162 -5.24 6.02 -1.58
N THR A 163 -5.29 5.76 -0.29
CA THR A 163 -5.76 6.70 0.75
C THR A 163 -4.64 6.85 1.77
N ILE A 164 -4.16 8.08 1.96
CA ILE A 164 -2.97 8.38 2.75
C ILE A 164 -3.35 9.35 3.87
N PHE A 165 -2.94 9.00 5.10
CA PHE A 165 -3.05 9.85 6.27
C PHE A 165 -1.66 10.32 6.71
N ALA A 166 -1.59 11.59 7.09
CA ALA A 166 -0.40 12.17 7.70
C ALA A 166 -0.79 13.33 8.61
N THR A 167 -0.06 13.51 9.70
CA THR A 167 -0.31 14.57 10.67
C THR A 167 0.95 14.93 11.45
N ARG A 168 1.03 16.18 11.89
CA ARG A 168 1.89 16.58 13.00
C ARG A 168 1.29 17.81 13.68
N ALA A 169 0.99 17.71 14.97
CA ALA A 169 0.53 18.85 15.77
C ALA A 169 1.65 19.87 15.95
N THR A 170 1.55 20.98 15.23
CA THR A 170 2.36 22.18 15.42
C THR A 170 1.64 23.38 14.81
N THR A 171 1.88 24.58 15.33
CA THR A 171 1.27 25.81 14.79
C THR A 171 1.89 26.24 13.46
N GLU A 172 3.08 25.72 13.13
CA GLU A 172 3.74 25.95 11.84
C GLU A 172 2.98 25.26 10.70
N VAL A 173 2.79 25.98 9.60
CA VAL A 173 2.21 25.42 8.37
C VAL A 173 3.21 24.47 7.72
N ARG A 174 2.84 23.19 7.61
CA ARG A 174 3.64 22.15 6.94
C ARG A 174 2.75 21.33 6.03
N SER A 175 3.22 21.03 4.83
CA SER A 175 2.46 20.31 3.82
C SER A 175 3.32 19.26 3.11
N SER A 176 2.71 18.10 2.89
CA SER A 176 3.34 16.96 2.21
C SER A 176 2.73 16.82 0.82
N LEU A 177 3.58 16.96 -0.20
CA LEU A 177 3.21 16.76 -1.59
C LEU A 177 3.47 15.31 -1.96
N TYR A 178 2.40 14.59 -2.24
CA TYR A 178 2.44 13.24 -2.77
C TYR A 178 2.34 13.26 -4.28
N THR A 179 3.18 12.48 -4.96
CA THR A 179 3.19 12.36 -6.42
C THR A 179 3.24 10.91 -6.84
N ILE A 180 2.35 10.51 -7.75
CA ILE A 180 2.41 9.25 -8.48
C ILE A 180 2.45 9.57 -9.96
N THR A 181 3.39 8.99 -10.69
CA THR A 181 3.44 9.07 -12.15
C THR A 181 3.14 7.70 -12.73
N ASP A 182 2.13 7.62 -13.57
CA ASP A 182 1.74 6.43 -14.31
C ASP A 182 1.62 6.70 -15.82
N ILE A 183 1.07 5.75 -16.57
CA ILE A 183 0.87 5.90 -18.02
C ILE A 183 -0.12 7.01 -18.39
N ASN A 184 -0.98 7.43 -17.45
CA ASN A 184 -1.98 8.49 -17.64
C ASN A 184 -1.44 9.87 -17.26
N GLY A 185 -0.23 9.96 -16.69
CA GLY A 185 0.45 11.21 -16.40
C GLY A 185 0.95 11.30 -14.96
N THR A 186 1.21 12.53 -14.52
CA THR A 186 1.62 12.83 -13.15
C THR A 186 0.42 13.30 -12.34
N HIS A 187 0.14 12.59 -11.25
CA HIS A 187 -0.92 12.88 -10.29
C HIS A 187 -0.29 13.41 -9.02
N THR A 188 -0.79 14.53 -8.50
CA THR A 188 -0.28 15.14 -7.28
C THR A 188 -1.40 15.42 -6.28
N TYR A 189 -1.08 15.29 -4.99
CA TYR A 189 -1.95 15.71 -3.90
C TYR A 189 -1.13 16.45 -2.85
N ASP A 190 -1.51 17.69 -2.55
CA ASP A 190 -0.87 18.50 -1.51
C ASP A 190 -1.71 18.44 -0.22
N LEU A 191 -1.21 17.70 0.79
CA LEU A 191 -1.89 17.54 2.07
C LEU A 191 -1.26 18.45 3.11
N GLN A 192 -2.01 19.42 3.62
CA GLN A 192 -1.58 20.19 4.78
C GLN A 192 -1.66 19.30 6.03
N THR A 193 -0.51 19.03 6.65
CA THR A 193 -0.38 18.09 7.77
C THR A 193 -0.32 18.79 9.13
N SER A 194 0.09 20.06 9.11
CA SER A 194 0.31 20.90 10.29
C SER A 194 -0.12 22.34 10.05
N GLY A 195 -0.50 23.03 11.12
CA GLY A 195 -0.84 24.44 11.09
C GLY A 195 -1.84 24.79 12.17
N THR A 196 -1.97 26.08 12.47
CA THR A 196 -2.88 26.53 13.54
C THR A 196 -4.34 26.21 13.17
N GLY A 197 -4.99 25.35 13.97
CA GLY A 197 -6.41 25.05 13.87
C GLY A 197 -6.87 24.42 12.56
N ILE A 198 -5.99 23.68 11.87
CA ILE A 198 -6.30 23.11 10.54
C ILE A 198 -7.23 21.90 10.60
N GLY A 199 -7.21 21.15 11.71
CA GLY A 199 -8.05 19.97 11.91
C GLY A 199 -9.34 20.31 12.64
N ASP A 200 -10.30 19.38 12.57
CA ASP A 200 -11.55 19.42 13.33
C ASP A 200 -11.32 19.73 14.81
N GLY A 201 -12.21 20.54 15.39
CA GLY A 201 -12.09 21.03 16.77
C GLY A 201 -10.96 22.03 17.02
N GLY A 202 -10.31 22.54 15.96
CA GLY A 202 -9.19 23.49 16.09
C GLY A 202 -7.86 22.81 16.43
N TYR A 203 -7.71 21.53 16.11
CA TYR A 203 -6.46 20.80 16.29
C TYR A 203 -5.37 21.33 15.37
N ASN A 204 -4.12 21.42 15.87
CA ASN A 204 -2.99 21.99 15.13
C ASN A 204 -2.28 21.00 14.19
N GLY A 205 -2.92 19.88 13.90
CA GLY A 205 -2.50 18.91 12.90
C GLY A 205 -3.71 18.47 12.08
N ASN A 206 -3.47 17.71 11.02
CA ASN A 206 -4.56 17.06 10.30
C ASN A 206 -5.17 15.93 11.17
N ASN A 207 -6.49 15.86 11.27
CA ASN A 207 -7.21 14.79 12.00
C ASN A 207 -8.49 14.33 11.28
N ASP A 208 -8.74 14.80 10.05
CA ASP A 208 -10.01 14.61 9.34
C ASP A 208 -9.87 14.53 7.81
N THR A 209 -8.67 14.74 7.26
CA THR A 209 -8.43 14.81 5.81
C THR A 209 -7.45 13.73 5.36
N PHE A 210 -7.68 13.18 4.16
CA PHE A 210 -6.80 12.21 3.52
C PHE A 210 -6.31 12.72 2.17
N ALA A 211 -5.09 12.35 1.78
CA ALA A 211 -4.67 12.42 0.38
C ALA A 211 -5.14 11.16 -0.36
N THR A 212 -5.79 11.34 -1.51
CA THR A 212 -6.38 10.21 -2.26
C THR A 212 -5.95 10.21 -3.71
N PHE A 213 -5.56 9.04 -4.21
CA PHE A 213 -5.31 8.76 -5.62
C PHE A 213 -6.24 7.65 -6.07
N SER A 214 -6.80 7.75 -7.28
CA SER A 214 -7.71 6.73 -7.80
C SER A 214 -7.31 6.27 -9.18
N GLY A 215 -7.38 4.97 -9.42
CA GLY A 215 -7.13 4.36 -10.72
C GLY A 215 -5.66 4.43 -11.15
N MET A 216 -4.72 4.41 -10.22
CA MET A 216 -3.28 4.44 -10.55
C MET A 216 -2.89 3.14 -11.26
N VAL A 217 -2.24 3.28 -12.41
CA VAL A 217 -1.86 2.15 -13.26
C VAL A 217 -0.42 1.73 -12.96
N PRO A 218 -0.16 0.46 -12.59
CA PRO A 218 1.22 0.00 -12.45
C PRO A 218 1.99 0.06 -13.76
N THR A 219 3.32 0.11 -13.66
CA THR A 219 4.17 -0.15 -14.82
C THR A 219 3.98 -1.60 -15.31
N ALA A 220 4.47 -1.90 -16.52
CA ALA A 220 4.48 -3.28 -17.03
C ALA A 220 5.26 -4.27 -16.13
N GLY A 221 6.13 -3.77 -15.25
CA GLY A 221 6.85 -4.55 -14.24
C GLY A 221 6.06 -4.78 -12.94
N GLY A 222 4.84 -4.25 -12.83
CA GLY A 222 4.02 -4.37 -11.62
C GLY A 222 4.46 -3.42 -10.52
N GLU A 223 4.83 -2.18 -10.88
CA GLU A 223 5.33 -1.18 -9.92
C GLU A 223 4.50 0.10 -9.92
N ILE A 224 4.30 0.67 -8.74
CA ILE A 224 3.82 2.06 -8.55
C ILE A 224 4.76 2.74 -7.57
N THR A 225 5.29 3.92 -7.94
CA THR A 225 6.14 4.72 -7.05
C THR A 225 5.38 5.93 -6.54
N LEU A 226 5.29 6.04 -5.22
CA LEU A 226 4.84 7.23 -4.51
C LEU A 226 6.06 8.06 -4.12
N VAL A 227 6.17 9.27 -4.65
CA VAL A 227 7.19 10.26 -4.28
C VAL A 227 6.57 11.24 -3.29
N MET A 228 7.31 11.56 -2.23
CA MET A 228 6.95 12.56 -1.24
C MET A 228 7.95 13.72 -1.30
N ASP A 229 7.42 14.94 -1.37
CA ASP A 229 8.14 16.20 -1.29
C ASP A 229 7.50 17.11 -0.22
N GLN A 230 8.20 18.15 0.23
CA GLN A 230 7.61 19.25 0.98
C GLN A 230 7.05 20.31 0.00
N SER A 231 5.83 20.77 0.25
CA SER A 231 5.23 21.91 -0.47
C SER A 231 5.15 23.16 0.41
N ALA A 232 5.26 22.99 1.73
CA ALA A 232 5.37 24.07 2.72
C ALA A 232 6.22 23.63 3.92
N SER A 233 7.13 24.51 4.36
CA SER A 233 8.18 24.25 5.37
C SER A 233 9.24 23.23 4.91
N ALA A 234 10.19 22.88 5.77
CA ALA A 234 11.27 21.96 5.47
C ALA A 234 10.89 20.48 5.64
N PHE A 235 9.62 20.14 5.88
CA PHE A 235 9.22 18.79 6.32
C PHE A 235 8.01 18.26 5.55
N ALA A 236 8.01 16.94 5.30
CA ALA A 236 6.85 16.18 4.82
C ALA A 236 6.71 14.87 5.59
N TYR A 237 5.48 14.37 5.72
CA TYR A 237 5.09 13.30 6.64
C TYR A 237 4.23 12.26 5.94
N ILE A 238 4.30 11.01 6.41
CA ILE A 238 3.32 9.96 6.13
C ILE A 238 3.15 9.10 7.39
N GLY A 239 1.92 8.94 7.85
CA GLY A 239 1.60 8.13 9.02
C GLY A 239 1.04 6.77 8.64
N ALA A 240 0.11 6.74 7.69
CA ALA A 240 -0.54 5.50 7.29
C ALA A 240 -1.06 5.55 5.85
N LEU A 241 -1.22 4.38 5.25
CA LEU A 241 -1.71 4.21 3.88
C LEU A 241 -2.63 3.00 3.77
N GLN A 242 -3.71 3.16 3.00
CA GLN A 242 -4.52 2.07 2.48
C GLN A 242 -4.36 2.04 0.96
N MET A 243 -4.14 0.85 0.41
CA MET A 243 -4.18 0.58 -1.02
C MET A 243 -5.31 -0.41 -1.32
N THR A 244 -6.12 -0.15 -2.34
CA THR A 244 -7.21 -1.05 -2.75
C THR A 244 -7.02 -1.43 -4.21
N ALA A 245 -7.13 -2.73 -4.54
CA ALA A 245 -7.15 -3.19 -5.92
C ALA A 245 -8.53 -2.94 -6.56
N VAL A 246 -8.54 -2.32 -7.74
CA VAL A 246 -9.74 -1.94 -8.48
C VAL A 246 -9.66 -2.55 -9.89
N PRO A 247 -10.77 -3.04 -10.48
CA PRO A 247 -10.76 -3.44 -11.88
C PRO A 247 -10.38 -2.24 -12.74
N GLU A 248 -9.60 -2.47 -13.80
CA GLU A 248 -9.46 -1.44 -14.82
C GLU A 248 -10.85 -0.94 -15.26
N PRO A 249 -11.06 0.39 -15.40
CA PRO A 249 -12.28 0.92 -15.96
C PRO A 249 -12.45 0.35 -17.37
N GLY A 250 -13.27 -0.70 -17.50
CA GLY A 250 -13.36 -1.46 -18.74
C GLY A 250 -13.78 -0.56 -19.88
N GLY A 251 -12.89 -0.34 -20.85
CA GLY A 251 -13.19 0.27 -22.15
C GLY A 251 -14.16 -0.54 -23.03
N LEU A 252 -14.91 -1.49 -22.43
CA LEU A 252 -15.71 -2.51 -23.08
C LEU A 252 -17.22 -2.28 -23.00
N VAL A 253 -17.68 -1.08 -22.68
CA VAL A 253 -19.11 -0.71 -22.85
C VAL A 253 -19.35 -0.06 -24.23
N LEU A 254 -18.31 0.35 -24.98
CA LEU A 254 -18.50 1.02 -26.27
C LEU A 254 -18.73 0.10 -27.49
N SER A 255 -18.61 -1.23 -27.35
CA SER A 255 -18.77 -2.17 -28.46
C SER A 255 -20.19 -2.73 -28.64
N LEU A 256 -21.08 -2.59 -27.64
CA LEU A 256 -22.47 -3.06 -27.74
C LEU A 256 -23.45 -2.02 -28.30
N ALA A 257 -23.09 -0.74 -28.31
CA ALA A 257 -23.89 0.31 -28.98
C ALA A 257 -23.60 0.39 -30.50
N GLY A 258 -22.44 -0.09 -30.96
CA GLY A 258 -22.00 0.01 -32.36
C GLY A 258 -22.59 -1.04 -33.30
N LEU A 259 -22.95 -2.24 -32.82
CA LEU A 259 -23.52 -3.28 -33.69
C LEU A 259 -25.04 -3.16 -33.89
N GLY A 260 -25.75 -2.42 -33.03
CA GLY A 260 -27.21 -2.20 -33.15
C GLY A 260 -27.62 -1.22 -34.27
N LEU A 261 -26.69 -0.39 -34.77
CA LEU A 261 -26.97 0.65 -35.77
C LEU A 261 -26.65 0.25 -37.21
N LEU A 262 -26.11 -0.95 -37.46
CA LEU A 262 -25.80 -1.43 -38.83
C LEU A 262 -26.82 -2.42 -39.41
N LEU A 263 -27.88 -2.79 -38.69
CA LEU A 263 -28.90 -3.74 -39.18
C LEU A 263 -30.23 -3.11 -39.62
N ARG A 264 -30.35 -1.78 -39.71
CA ARG A 264 -31.58 -1.12 -40.20
C ARG A 264 -31.38 -0.35 -41.50
N ARG A 265 -30.83 -1.02 -42.52
CA ARG A 265 -31.05 -0.63 -43.92
C ARG A 265 -31.20 -1.86 -44.81
N ARG A 266 -32.45 -2.33 -44.94
CA ARG A 266 -33.08 -2.82 -46.19
C ARG A 266 -34.43 -3.46 -45.88
N ARG A 267 -35.52 -2.82 -46.32
CA ARG A 267 -36.53 -3.37 -47.26
C ARG A 267 -37.78 -2.49 -47.32
N ALA A 268 -38.26 -2.34 -48.57
CA ALA A 268 -39.49 -1.73 -49.09
C ALA A 268 -39.59 -0.21 -48.94
#